data_AF-A0A526PKY4-F1
#
_entry.id   AF-A0A526PKY4-F1
#
_cell.length_a   1.000
_cell.length_b   1.000
_cell.length_c   1.000
_cell.angle_alpha   90.00
_cell.angle_beta   90.00
_cell.angle_gamma   90.00
#
_symmetry.space_group_name_H-M   'P 1'
#
loop_
_entity.id
_entity.type
_entity.pdbx_description
1 polymer ?
#
loop_
_entity_poly.entity_id
_entity_poly.type
_entity_poly.pdbx_seq_one_letter_code
_entity_poly.pdbx_strand_id
1 'polypeptide(L)'
;SHPLALLPKPVTLEDAREHTQLVVTDQSERTKGRDFGVFAYRTWRLTDMRTKHMLMREGLGWGGLPRWLIADDLASGRLVELDLE
;
A
#
# COMPACT_ATOMS: atom_id res chain seq x y z
N SER A 1 -3.83 10.01 -7.37
CA SER A 1 -4.86 9.66 -8.37
C SER A 1 -5.50 8.28 -8.14
N HIS A 2 -5.12 7.51 -7.11
CA HIS A 2 -5.69 6.18 -6.87
C HIS A 2 -7.18 6.23 -6.43
N PRO A 3 -8.07 5.36 -6.91
CA PRO A 3 -9.50 5.40 -6.56
C PRO A 3 -9.82 5.31 -5.06
N LEU A 4 -9.11 4.45 -4.31
CA LEU A 4 -9.27 4.37 -2.84
C LEU A 4 -9.07 5.70 -2.11
N ALA A 5 -8.29 6.63 -2.66
CA ALA A 5 -8.09 7.94 -2.03
C ALA A 5 -9.30 8.88 -2.20
N LEU A 6 -10.26 8.50 -3.04
CA LEU A 6 -11.48 9.27 -3.33
C LEU A 6 -12.72 8.73 -2.60
N LEU A 7 -12.61 7.56 -1.95
CA LEU A 7 -13.72 6.95 -1.23
C LEU A 7 -13.99 7.69 0.08
N PRO A 8 -15.25 7.69 0.56
CA PRO A 8 -15.56 8.14 1.91
C PRO A 8 -14.77 7.31 2.93
N LYS A 9 -14.41 7.95 4.05
CA LYS A 9 -13.72 7.32 5.16
C LYS A 9 -14.73 6.93 6.26
N PRO A 10 -14.54 5.80 6.95
CA PRO A 10 -13.47 4.82 6.75
C PRO A 10 -13.70 4.01 5.46
N VAL A 11 -12.60 3.60 4.82
CA VAL A 11 -12.60 2.73 3.65
C VAL A 11 -12.81 1.30 4.12
N THR A 12 -13.82 0.63 3.60
CA THR A 12 -14.11 -0.75 3.99
C THR A 12 -12.99 -1.69 3.53
N LEU A 13 -12.76 -2.77 4.27
CA LEU A 13 -11.83 -3.82 3.83
C LEU A 13 -12.28 -4.48 2.52
N GLU A 14 -13.59 -4.51 2.24
CA GLU A 14 -14.14 -5.02 0.98
C GLU A 14 -13.74 -4.15 -0.21
N ASP A 15 -13.85 -2.83 -0.08
CA ASP A 15 -13.39 -1.89 -1.12
C ASP A 15 -11.88 -2.01 -1.31
N ALA A 16 -11.11 -1.99 -0.22
CA ALA A 16 -9.65 -2.11 -0.29
C ALA A 16 -9.20 -3.42 -0.97
N ARG A 17 -9.97 -4.50 -0.80
CA ARG A 17 -9.68 -5.83 -1.35
C ARG A 17 -9.69 -5.91 -2.86
N GLU A 18 -10.50 -5.08 -3.52
CA GLU A 18 -10.66 -5.02 -4.97
C GLU A 18 -9.48 -4.34 -5.68
N HIS A 19 -8.64 -3.62 -4.93
CA HIS A 19 -7.51 -2.88 -5.48
C HIS A 19 -6.16 -3.58 -5.27
N THR A 20 -5.26 -3.42 -6.23
CA THR A 20 -3.91 -4.01 -6.17
C THR A 20 -3.15 -3.52 -4.93
N GLN A 21 -2.82 -4.45 -4.04
CA GLN A 21 -1.98 -4.18 -2.89
C GLN A 21 -0.50 -4.45 -3.22
N LEU A 22 0.35 -3.48 -2.89
CA LEU A 22 1.80 -3.57 -3.07
C LEU A 22 2.44 -4.11 -1.79
N VAL A 23 3.10 -5.26 -1.89
CA VAL A 23 3.67 -5.98 -0.74
C VAL A 23 5.16 -6.14 -0.96
N VAL A 24 5.97 -5.61 -0.05
CA VAL A 24 7.42 -5.89 -0.05
C VAL A 24 7.62 -7.23 0.62
N THR A 25 8.11 -8.21 -0.15
CA THR A 25 8.45 -9.53 0.40
C THR A 25 9.97 -9.57 0.55
N ASP A 26 10.44 -9.81 1.77
CA ASP A 26 11.85 -10.07 1.98
C ASP A 26 12.21 -11.42 1.34
N GLN A 27 13.19 -11.40 0.43
CA GLN A 27 13.64 -12.59 -0.31
C GLN A 27 14.53 -13.53 0.52
N SER A 28 14.85 -13.19 1.77
CA SER A 28 15.52 -14.12 2.67
C SER A 28 14.53 -15.16 3.20
N GLU A 29 15.02 -16.34 3.54
CA GLU A 29 14.17 -17.43 4.06
C GLU A 29 13.40 -17.08 5.34
N ARG A 30 13.64 -15.92 5.96
CA ARG A 30 13.04 -15.49 7.22
C ARG A 30 11.54 -15.19 7.14
N THR A 31 11.00 -14.90 5.96
CA THR A 31 9.57 -14.61 5.74
C THR A 31 8.90 -15.56 4.76
N LYS A 32 9.55 -16.69 4.42
CA LYS A 32 8.94 -17.72 3.56
C LYS A 32 7.60 -18.18 4.15
N GLY A 33 6.50 -17.85 3.45
CA GLY A 33 5.16 -18.35 3.72
C GLY A 33 4.33 -17.56 4.75
N ARG A 34 4.72 -16.33 5.14
CA ARG A 34 3.88 -15.48 6.00
C ARG A 34 3.61 -14.13 5.36
N ASP A 35 2.36 -13.95 4.93
CA ASP A 35 1.84 -12.65 4.51
C ASP A 35 1.34 -11.89 5.73
N PHE A 36 1.98 -10.77 6.05
CA PHE A 36 1.54 -9.86 7.11
C PHE A 36 0.85 -8.65 6.50
N GLY A 37 -0.40 -8.40 6.93
CA GLY A 37 -1.17 -7.25 6.46
C GLY A 37 -1.48 -7.28 4.96
N VAL A 38 -1.65 -8.47 4.38
CA VAL A 38 -2.14 -8.65 3.00
C VAL A 38 -3.64 -8.87 3.06
N PHE A 39 -4.38 -7.95 2.46
CA PHE A 39 -5.82 -7.92 2.50
C PHE A 39 -6.42 -8.15 1.11
N ALA A 40 -5.76 -7.69 0.04
CA ALA A 40 -6.33 -7.67 -1.31
C ALA A 40 -6.31 -9.00 -2.07
N TYR A 41 -7.26 -9.16 -2.98
CA TYR A 41 -7.32 -10.31 -3.90
C TYR A 41 -6.19 -10.28 -4.93
N ARG A 42 -5.69 -9.08 -5.27
CA ARG A 42 -4.58 -8.87 -6.19
C ARG A 42 -3.41 -8.25 -5.46
N THR A 43 -2.27 -8.92 -5.51
CA THR A 43 -1.03 -8.45 -4.89
C THR A 43 0.12 -8.42 -5.89
N TRP A 44 0.87 -7.32 -5.89
CA TRP A 44 2.19 -7.25 -6.53
C TRP A 44 3.27 -7.37 -5.46
N ARG A 45 4.13 -8.37 -5.61
CA ARG A 45 5.25 -8.60 -4.70
C ARG A 45 6.48 -7.87 -5.21
N LEU A 46 7.00 -6.99 -4.37
CA LEU A 46 8.14 -6.13 -4.68
C LEU A 46 9.33 -6.55 -3.82
N THR A 47 10.53 -6.32 -4.35
CA THR A 47 11.80 -6.66 -3.70
C THR A 47 12.28 -5.59 -2.72
N ASP A 48 11.76 -4.36 -2.83
CA ASP A 48 12.22 -3.25 -2.02
C ASP A 48 11.15 -2.17 -1.80
N MET A 49 11.37 -1.37 -0.75
CA MET A 49 10.42 -0.35 -0.30
C MET A 49 10.41 0.91 -1.20
N ARG A 50 11.51 1.17 -1.91
CA ARG A 50 11.62 2.36 -2.77
C ARG A 50 10.80 2.19 -4.05
N THR A 51 10.81 1.00 -4.62
CA THR A 51 9.92 0.62 -5.73
C THR A 51 8.46 0.71 -5.31
N LYS A 52 8.11 0.21 -4.12
CA LYS A 52 6.75 0.35 -3.57
C LYS A 52 6.32 1.82 -3.47
N HIS A 53 7.17 2.65 -2.90
CA HIS A 53 6.90 4.08 -2.74
C HIS A 53 6.66 4.80 -4.08
N MET A 54 7.50 4.53 -5.09
CA MET A 54 7.31 5.09 -6.44
C MET A 54 5.97 4.66 -7.04
N LEU A 55 5.65 3.36 -7.02
CA LEU A 55 4.40 2.85 -7.58
C LEU A 55 3.15 3.41 -6.87
N MET A 56 3.21 3.62 -5.55
CA MET A 56 2.14 4.26 -4.81
C MET A 56 1.95 5.72 -5.21
N ARG A 57 3.04 6.46 -5.42
CA ARG A 57 2.98 7.87 -5.89
C ARG A 57 2.36 7.99 -7.28
N GLU A 58 2.63 7.02 -8.15
CA GLU A 58 2.01 6.94 -9.48
C GLU A 58 0.57 6.39 -9.44
N GLY A 59 0.05 6.01 -8.26
CA GLY A 59 -1.31 5.53 -8.08
C GLY A 59 -1.56 4.11 -8.60
N LEU A 60 -0.52 3.27 -8.70
CA LEU A 60 -0.60 1.91 -9.23
C LEU A 60 -1.01 0.86 -8.18
N GLY A 61 -1.10 1.26 -6.91
CA GLY A 61 -1.60 0.39 -5.85
C GLY A 61 -1.52 1.05 -4.47
N TRP A 62 -1.87 0.26 -3.45
CA TRP A 62 -1.93 0.72 -2.06
C TRP A 62 -1.17 -0.21 -1.10
N GLY A 63 -0.96 0.24 0.14
CA GLY A 63 -0.37 -0.57 1.20
C GLY A 63 0.43 0.27 2.21
N GLY A 64 0.96 -0.39 3.24
CA GLY A 64 1.71 0.31 4.30
C GLY A 64 3.13 0.71 3.89
N LEU A 65 3.53 1.94 4.24
CA LEU A 65 4.92 2.43 4.18
C LEU A 65 5.29 3.05 5.54
N PRO A 66 6.56 3.00 5.97
CA PRO A 66 6.98 3.69 7.19
C PRO A 66 6.72 5.20 7.12
N ARG A 67 6.17 5.79 8.18
CA ARG A 67 5.76 7.21 8.20
C ARG A 67 6.90 8.17 7.87
N TRP A 68 8.12 7.86 8.29
CA TRP A 68 9.31 8.66 8.00
C TRP A 68 9.67 8.71 6.50
N LEU A 69 9.31 7.68 5.73
CA LEU A 69 9.58 7.61 4.29
C LEU A 69 8.59 8.45 3.48
N ILE A 70 7.35 8.56 3.95
CA ILE A 70 6.24 9.20 3.23
C ILE A 70 5.78 10.51 3.87
N ALA A 71 6.56 11.06 4.80
CA ALA A 71 6.16 12.23 5.57
C ALA A 71 5.86 13.43 4.68
N ASP A 72 6.79 13.73 3.76
CA ASP A 72 6.67 14.83 2.82
C ASP A 72 5.57 14.58 1.78
N ASP A 73 5.36 13.33 1.35
CA ASP A 73 4.31 13.01 0.38
C ASP A 73 2.92 13.19 0.97
N LEU A 74 2.73 12.84 2.25
CA LEU A 74 1.50 13.10 2.97
C LEU A 74 1.28 14.60 3.19
N ALA A 75 2.33 15.33 3.60
CA ALA A 75 2.26 16.78 3.79
C ALA A 75 1.94 17.53 2.48
N SER A 76 2.44 17.05 1.33
CA SER A 76 2.19 17.66 0.02
C SER A 76 0.97 17.08 -0.70
N GLY A 77 0.23 16.15 -0.11
CA GLY A 77 -0.93 15.49 -0.74
C GLY A 77 -0.60 14.59 -1.94
N ARG A 78 0.66 14.18 -2.12
CA ARG A 78 1.05 13.20 -3.16
C ARG A 78 0.62 11.78 -2.78
N LEU A 79 0.58 11.51 -1.48
CA LEU A 79 -0.02 10.32 -0.89
C LEU A 79 -1.12 10.74 0.08
N VAL A 80 -2.06 9.84 0.32
CA VAL A 80 -3.14 10.01 1.29
C VAL A 80 -3.15 8.78 2.19
N GLU A 81 -3.32 9.01 3.49
CA GLU A 81 -3.51 7.95 4.46
C GLU A 81 -4.92 7.36 4.35
N LEU A 82 -4.99 6.04 4.18
CA LEU A 82 -6.24 5.28 4.17
C LEU A 82 -6.61 4.96 5.62
N ASP A 83 -7.78 5.42 6.02
CA ASP A 83 -8.43 5.03 7.27
C ASP A 83 -9.25 3.77 6.94
N LEU A 84 -8.84 2.62 7.48
CA LEU A 84 -9.48 1.33 7.22
C LEU A 84 -10.35 0.93 8.41
N GLU A 85 -11.52 0.33 8.14
CA GLU A 85 -12.41 -0.25 9.17
C GLU A 85 -11.80 -1.42 9.96
#